data_AF-X8JJQ9-F1
#
_entry.id   AF-X8JJQ9-F1
#
_cell.length_a   1.000
_cell.length_b   1.000
_cell.length_c   1.000
_cell.angle_alpha   90.00
_cell.angle_beta   90.00
_cell.angle_gamma   90.00
#
_symmetry.space_group_name_H-M   'P 1'
#
loop_
_entity.id
_entity.type
_entity.pdbx_description
1 polymer ?
#
loop_
_entity_poly.entity_id
_entity_poly.type
_entity_poly.pdbx_seq_one_letter_code
_entity_poly.pdbx_strand_id
1 'polypeptide(L)'
;MIPYKTSSFGALFIYDAVHDAASLSIPLARPTLYITIIALAFSLIALVGLVVVSTKPETHPLLGGLRFTKGSRLAQLKTHAQELYPIDFYGPGHSIRLTKGCVQYWLIGPEEGVKVVLIHGLTTPSLVWKYITGDLVDAGFRVLRL
;
A
#
# COMPACT_ATOMS: atom_id res chain seq x y z
N MET A 1 -32.35 10.57 -61.13
CA MET A 1 -32.25 11.58 -60.05
C MET A 1 -33.65 11.87 -59.55
N ILE A 2 -34.02 11.31 -58.40
CA ILE A 2 -35.28 11.56 -57.68
C ILE A 2 -34.89 11.71 -56.20
N PRO A 3 -35.19 12.83 -55.53
CA PRO A 3 -34.91 12.96 -54.10
C PRO A 3 -36.02 12.28 -53.27
N TYR A 4 -35.61 11.50 -52.27
CA TYR A 4 -36.50 10.90 -51.28
C TYR A 4 -36.72 11.88 -50.11
N LYS A 5 -37.96 11.92 -49.62
CA LYS A 5 -38.49 12.82 -48.59
C LYS A 5 -38.38 12.17 -47.22
N THR A 6 -37.65 12.78 -46.27
CA THR A 6 -37.59 12.34 -44.86
C THR A 6 -38.76 12.92 -44.06
N SER A 7 -39.56 12.05 -43.47
CA SER A 7 -40.71 12.34 -42.62
C SER A 7 -40.30 12.70 -41.18
N SER A 8 -40.64 13.92 -40.75
CA SER A 8 -40.45 14.45 -39.40
C SER A 8 -41.53 13.94 -38.43
N PHE A 9 -41.49 12.66 -38.07
CA PHE A 9 -42.38 12.08 -37.05
C PHE A 9 -41.70 11.88 -35.68
N GLY A 10 -40.36 11.83 -35.62
CA GLY A 10 -39.62 11.56 -34.37
C GLY A 10 -39.38 12.78 -33.47
N ALA A 11 -39.45 14.00 -34.01
CA ALA A 11 -39.11 15.21 -33.25
C ALA A 11 -40.22 15.66 -32.27
N LEU A 12 -41.49 15.31 -32.55
CA LEU A 12 -42.63 15.72 -31.73
C LEU A 12 -42.71 14.92 -30.41
N PHE A 13 -42.37 13.62 -30.45
CA PHE A 13 -42.39 12.74 -29.28
C PHE A 13 -41.36 13.11 -28.20
N ILE A 14 -40.20 13.64 -28.61
CA ILE A 14 -39.14 14.04 -27.69
C ILE A 14 -39.52 15.33 -26.95
N TYR A 15 -40.17 16.28 -27.63
CA TYR A 15 -40.60 17.53 -27.01
C TYR A 15 -41.70 17.29 -25.96
N ASP A 16 -42.70 16.47 -26.26
CA ASP A 16 -43.78 16.17 -25.30
C ASP A 16 -43.26 15.39 -24.08
N ALA A 17 -42.35 14.43 -24.26
CA ALA A 17 -41.77 13.67 -23.14
C ALA A 17 -40.91 14.54 -22.20
N VAL A 18 -40.20 15.54 -22.74
CA VAL A 18 -39.42 16.50 -21.94
C VAL A 18 -40.33 17.50 -21.24
N HIS A 19 -41.43 17.92 -21.88
CA HIS A 19 -42.39 18.85 -21.28
C HIS A 19 -43.23 18.17 -20.19
N ASP A 20 -43.60 16.90 -20.36
CA ASP A 20 -44.29 16.08 -19.36
C ASP A 20 -43.37 15.72 -18.18
N ALA A 21 -42.08 15.49 -18.41
CA ALA A 21 -41.11 15.31 -17.32
C ALA A 21 -40.92 16.58 -16.48
N ALA A 22 -41.12 17.76 -17.06
CA ALA A 22 -41.05 19.05 -16.37
C ALA A 22 -42.33 19.42 -15.60
N SER A 23 -43.47 18.79 -15.92
CA SER A 23 -44.75 18.99 -15.23
C SER A 23 -44.97 18.00 -14.08
N LEU A 24 -44.10 16.98 -13.93
CA LEU A 24 -44.05 16.12 -12.76
C LEU A 24 -43.39 16.88 -11.60
N SER A 25 -44.17 17.74 -10.95
CA SER A 25 -43.86 18.31 -9.66
C SER A 25 -43.76 17.20 -8.61
N ILE A 26 -42.61 16.53 -8.55
CA ILE A 26 -42.26 15.68 -7.41
C ILE A 26 -42.36 16.60 -6.19
N PRO A 27 -43.27 16.35 -5.23
CA PRO A 27 -43.39 17.23 -4.09
C PRO A 27 -42.04 17.24 -3.38
N LEU A 28 -41.45 18.43 -3.25
CA LEU A 28 -40.30 18.73 -2.40
C LEU A 28 -40.71 18.57 -0.92
N ALA A 29 -41.25 17.41 -0.57
CA ALA A 29 -41.74 17.09 0.74
C ALA A 29 -40.57 16.51 1.52
N ARG A 30 -39.93 17.40 2.29
CA ARG A 30 -38.97 17.12 3.38
C ARG A 30 -37.51 16.92 2.91
N PRO A 31 -36.75 18.01 2.69
CA PRO A 31 -35.31 17.96 2.41
C PRO A 31 -34.51 17.18 3.47
N THR A 32 -35.03 17.10 4.70
CA THR A 32 -34.49 16.29 5.79
C THR A 32 -34.42 14.80 5.46
N LEU A 33 -35.42 14.24 4.76
CA LEU A 33 -35.44 12.82 4.40
C LEU A 33 -34.31 12.48 3.40
N TYR A 34 -34.09 13.36 2.42
CA TYR A 34 -33.05 13.15 1.41
C TYR A 34 -31.64 13.23 2.02
N ILE A 35 -31.41 14.21 2.89
CA ILE A 35 -30.15 14.36 3.63
C ILE A 35 -29.87 13.11 4.48
N THR A 36 -30.90 12.57 5.15
CA THR A 36 -30.73 11.34 5.94
C THR A 36 -30.37 10.11 5.10
N ILE A 37 -30.94 9.97 3.90
CA ILE A 37 -30.63 8.86 2.99
C ILE A 37 -29.19 8.96 2.49
N ILE A 38 -28.74 10.16 2.10
CA ILE A 38 -27.35 10.37 1.65
C ILE A 38 -26.36 10.10 2.79
N ALA A 39 -26.64 10.59 4.00
CA ALA A 39 -25.79 10.38 5.16
C ALA A 39 -25.69 8.88 5.54
N LEU A 40 -26.79 8.14 5.43
CA LEU A 40 -26.81 6.70 5.65
C LEU A 40 -26.00 5.95 4.58
N ALA A 41 -26.13 6.33 3.30
CA ALA A 41 -25.36 5.75 2.21
C ALA A 41 -23.85 5.99 2.36
N PHE A 42 -23.44 7.21 2.73
CA PHE A 42 -22.05 7.53 3.03
C PHE A 42 -21.52 6.75 4.23
N SER A 43 -22.32 6.60 5.29
CA SER A 43 -21.95 5.82 6.47
C SER A 43 -21.79 4.34 6.14
N LEU A 44 -22.64 3.79 5.28
CA LEU A 44 -22.54 2.40 4.81
C LEU A 44 -21.29 2.20 3.95
N ILE A 45 -20.97 3.13 3.03
CA ILE A 45 -19.74 3.08 2.23
C ILE A 45 -18.50 3.16 3.12
N ALA A 46 -18.49 4.05 4.12
CA ALA A 46 -17.40 4.16 5.09
C ALA A 46 -17.23 2.88 5.92
N LEU A 47 -18.33 2.24 6.32
CA LEU A 47 -18.32 0.98 7.05
C LEU A 47 -17.75 -0.16 6.19
N VAL A 48 -18.17 -0.27 4.93
CA VAL A 48 -17.62 -1.25 3.98
C VAL A 48 -16.12 -0.98 3.72
N GLY A 49 -15.74 0.28 3.54
CA GLY A 49 -14.34 0.68 3.38
C GLY A 49 -13.46 0.30 4.59
N LEU A 50 -13.98 0.48 5.81
CA LEU A 50 -13.29 0.10 7.04
C LEU A 50 -13.08 -1.43 7.13
N VAL A 51 -14.07 -2.22 6.71
CA VAL A 51 -13.96 -3.69 6.66
C VAL A 51 -12.92 -4.15 5.64
N VAL A 52 -12.85 -3.52 4.46
CA VAL A 52 -11.86 -3.86 3.42
C VAL A 52 -10.44 -3.53 3.86
N VAL A 53 -10.23 -2.40 4.56
CA VAL A 53 -8.93 -2.03 5.14
C VAL A 53 -8.51 -2.98 6.28
N SER A 54 -9.48 -3.56 6.99
CA SER A 54 -9.24 -4.52 8.07
C SER A 54 -9.12 -5.97 7.59
N THR A 55 -8.53 -6.18 6.41
CA THR A 55 -8.08 -7.53 6.04
C THR A 55 -6.75 -7.79 6.74
N LYS A 56 -6.75 -8.72 7.70
CA LYS A 56 -5.55 -9.15 8.44
C LYS A 56 -4.45 -9.48 7.42
N PRO A 57 -3.25 -8.92 7.53
CA PRO A 57 -2.19 -9.19 6.56
C PRO A 57 -1.89 -10.69 6.53
N GLU A 58 -2.07 -11.30 5.36
CA GLU A 58 -1.70 -12.68 5.05
C GLU A 58 -0.22 -12.90 5.43
N THR A 59 0.03 -13.62 6.52
CA THR A 59 1.40 -13.89 6.98
C THR A 59 2.00 -15.04 6.21
N HIS A 60 2.92 -14.73 5.30
CA HIS A 60 3.70 -15.75 4.59
C HIS A 60 4.80 -16.31 5.51
N PRO A 61 5.06 -17.64 5.50
CA PRO A 61 6.13 -18.22 6.29
C PRO A 61 7.46 -17.59 5.87
N LEU A 62 8.13 -16.97 6.84
CA LEU A 62 9.46 -16.39 6.66
C LEU A 62 10.48 -17.50 6.42
N LEU A 63 11.37 -17.32 5.44
CA LEU A 63 12.58 -18.15 5.32
C LEU A 63 13.38 -18.16 6.63
N GLY A 64 13.48 -17.01 7.31
CA GLY A 64 14.11 -16.91 8.63
C GLY A 64 13.35 -17.62 9.77
N GLY A 65 12.06 -17.91 9.57
CA GLY A 65 11.20 -18.64 10.49
C GLY A 65 11.19 -20.16 10.25
N LEU A 66 11.95 -20.65 9.25
CA LEU A 66 12.09 -22.09 9.01
C LEU A 66 12.72 -22.75 10.24
N ARG A 67 12.01 -23.72 10.80
CA ARG A 67 12.49 -24.55 11.90
C ARG A 67 13.22 -25.75 11.31
N PHE A 68 14.54 -25.75 11.45
CA PHE A 68 15.34 -26.91 11.08
C PHE A 68 15.39 -27.91 12.25
N THR A 69 15.42 -29.19 11.91
CA THR A 69 15.61 -30.24 12.91
C THR A 69 16.98 -30.08 13.56
N LYS A 70 17.03 -30.15 14.89
CA LYS A 70 18.27 -29.97 15.66
C LYS A 70 19.30 -31.01 15.20
N GLY A 71 20.52 -30.56 14.93
CA GLY A 71 21.61 -31.42 14.44
C GLY A 71 21.62 -31.67 12.93
N SER A 72 20.60 -31.25 12.17
CA SER A 72 20.62 -31.36 10.71
C SER A 72 21.66 -30.45 10.06
N ARG A 73 22.07 -30.81 8.83
CA ARG A 73 22.99 -30.00 8.01
C ARG A 73 22.47 -28.58 7.77
N LEU A 74 21.16 -28.43 7.55
CA LEU A 74 20.54 -27.11 7.37
C LEU A 74 20.57 -26.27 8.66
N ALA A 75 20.35 -26.90 9.82
CA ALA A 75 20.50 -26.22 11.10
C ALA A 75 21.95 -25.75 11.32
N GLN A 76 22.93 -26.60 11.02
CA GLN A 76 24.36 -26.25 11.11
C GLN A 76 24.73 -25.12 10.15
N LEU A 77 24.28 -25.16 8.90
CA LEU A 77 24.47 -24.10 7.91
C LEU A 77 23.86 -22.77 8.37
N LYS A 78 22.65 -22.82 8.96
CA LYS A 78 22.02 -21.62 9.52
C LYS A 78 22.88 -21.02 10.64
N THR A 79 23.32 -21.84 11.59
CA THR A 79 24.21 -21.39 12.68
C THR A 79 25.49 -20.77 12.11
N HIS A 80 26.15 -21.45 11.18
CA HIS A 80 27.37 -20.96 10.58
C HIS A 80 27.18 -19.64 9.81
N ALA A 81 26.06 -19.50 9.08
CA ALA A 81 25.72 -18.24 8.42
C ALA A 81 25.51 -17.10 9.44
N GLN A 82 24.89 -17.38 10.60
CA GLN A 82 24.72 -16.41 11.68
C GLN A 82 26.04 -16.01 12.35
N GLU A 83 27.03 -16.91 12.40
CA GLU A 83 28.39 -16.60 12.87
C GLU A 83 29.12 -15.67 11.90
N LEU A 84 29.01 -15.92 10.60
CA LEU A 84 29.64 -15.10 9.55
C LEU A 84 28.98 -13.72 9.42
N TYR A 85 27.66 -13.66 9.59
CA TYR A 85 26.84 -12.47 9.44
C TYR A 85 25.96 -12.26 10.67
N PRO A 86 26.55 -11.82 11.80
CA PRO A 86 25.79 -11.60 13.02
C PRO A 86 24.79 -10.45 12.84
N ILE A 87 23.64 -10.56 13.51
CA ILE A 87 22.52 -9.60 13.35
C ILE A 87 22.82 -8.21 13.93
N ASP A 88 23.88 -8.09 14.70
CA ASP A 88 24.39 -6.88 15.33
C ASP A 88 25.73 -6.44 14.73
N PHE A 89 26.07 -6.91 13.52
CA PHE A 89 27.34 -6.57 12.83
C PHE A 89 27.59 -5.05 12.76
N TYR A 90 26.54 -4.23 12.71
CA TYR A 90 26.59 -2.76 12.70
C TYR A 90 26.14 -2.11 14.01
N GLY A 91 26.11 -2.87 15.11
CA GLY A 91 25.48 -2.48 16.35
C GLY A 91 23.98 -2.80 16.38
N PRO A 92 23.23 -2.23 17.34
CA PRO A 92 21.82 -2.56 17.55
C PRO A 92 20.99 -2.22 16.31
N GLY A 93 20.57 -3.26 15.59
CA GLY A 93 19.64 -3.14 14.48
C GLY A 93 18.20 -3.06 14.95
N HIS A 94 17.37 -2.50 14.10
CA HIS A 94 15.92 -2.50 14.27
C HIS A 94 15.28 -3.56 13.39
N SER A 95 14.06 -3.94 13.74
CA SER A 95 13.26 -4.91 13.01
C SER A 95 11.90 -4.34 12.72
N ILE A 96 11.41 -4.49 11.49
CA ILE A 96 10.03 -4.12 11.13
C ILE A 96 9.33 -5.29 10.46
N ARG A 97 8.07 -5.51 10.85
CA ARG A 97 7.21 -6.51 10.23
C ARG A 97 6.41 -5.88 9.11
N LEU A 98 6.60 -6.39 7.90
CA LEU A 98 5.89 -6.02 6.68
C LEU A 98 4.92 -7.14 6.27
N THR A 99 4.05 -6.87 5.30
CA THR A 99 3.03 -7.82 4.82
C THR A 99 3.62 -9.15 4.36
N LYS A 100 4.84 -9.14 3.81
CA LYS A 100 5.52 -10.33 3.27
C LYS A 100 6.66 -10.83 4.13
N GLY A 101 6.92 -10.21 5.28
CA GLY A 101 7.98 -10.69 6.14
C GLY A 101 8.48 -9.70 7.17
N CYS A 102 9.73 -9.87 7.55
CA CYS A 102 10.39 -9.11 8.60
C CYS A 102 11.73 -8.66 8.05
N VAL A 103 12.00 -7.36 8.14
CA VAL A 103 13.19 -6.74 7.61
C VAL A 103 14.00 -6.18 8.77
N GLN A 104 15.26 -6.56 8.83
CA GLN A 104 16.25 -5.92 9.70
C GLN A 104 16.76 -4.67 9.01
N TYR A 105 16.91 -3.59 9.75
CA TYR A 105 17.42 -2.34 9.22
C TYR A 105 18.24 -1.59 10.26
N TRP A 106 19.11 -0.71 9.79
CA TRP A 106 19.86 0.21 10.63
C TRP A 106 19.65 1.63 10.13
N LEU A 107 19.44 2.52 11.08
CA LEU A 107 19.26 3.94 10.82
C LEU A 107 20.37 4.71 11.57
N ILE A 108 21.30 5.30 10.82
CA ILE A 108 22.56 5.82 11.34
C ILE A 108 22.77 7.25 10.83
N GLY A 109 23.47 8.08 11.60
CA GLY A 109 23.76 9.49 11.27
C GLY A 109 22.86 10.49 11.99
N PRO A 110 22.96 11.80 11.69
CA PRO A 110 22.20 12.85 12.38
C PRO A 110 20.70 12.73 12.14
N GLU A 111 19.84 12.92 13.15
CA GLU A 111 18.38 12.80 12.99
C GLU A 111 17.80 13.78 11.95
N GLU A 112 18.36 14.99 11.89
CA GLU A 112 17.99 16.04 10.94
C GLU A 112 18.76 15.94 9.60
N GLY A 113 19.61 14.92 9.44
CA GLY A 113 20.39 14.70 8.23
C GLY A 113 19.51 14.38 7.02
N VAL A 114 20.00 14.70 5.82
CA VAL A 114 19.29 14.35 4.58
C VAL A 114 19.17 12.82 4.49
N LYS A 115 17.94 12.33 4.29
CA LYS A 115 17.64 10.89 4.31
C LYS A 115 18.11 10.19 3.03
N VAL A 116 18.88 9.12 3.18
CA VAL A 116 19.34 8.26 2.09
C VAL A 116 19.02 6.80 2.41
N VAL A 117 18.58 6.04 1.41
CA VAL A 117 18.28 4.60 1.56
C VAL A 117 19.25 3.79 0.71
N LEU A 118 19.97 2.86 1.34
CA LEU A 118 20.87 1.92 0.68
C LEU A 118 20.16 0.57 0.52
N ILE A 119 19.92 0.20 -0.72
CA ILE A 119 19.22 -1.04 -1.10
C ILE A 119 20.24 -2.00 -1.72
N HIS A 120 20.41 -3.17 -1.11
CA HIS A 120 21.29 -4.20 -1.64
C HIS A 120 20.65 -4.97 -2.80
N GLY A 121 21.48 -5.63 -3.61
CA GLY A 121 21.03 -6.50 -4.72
C GLY A 121 20.65 -7.91 -4.26
N LEU A 122 20.14 -8.73 -5.19
CA LEU A 122 19.62 -10.07 -4.89
C LEU A 122 20.64 -11.00 -4.20
N THR A 123 21.87 -11.00 -4.68
CA THR A 123 22.92 -11.97 -4.27
C THR A 123 23.92 -11.40 -3.28
N THR A 124 23.84 -10.10 -3.02
CA THR A 124 24.82 -9.37 -2.22
C THR A 124 24.12 -8.81 -0.99
N PRO A 125 24.50 -9.22 0.23
CA PRO A 125 23.84 -8.72 1.44
C PRO A 125 24.15 -7.25 1.66
N SER A 126 23.40 -6.62 2.57
CA SER A 126 23.60 -5.22 2.98
C SER A 126 25.02 -4.88 3.43
N LEU A 127 25.82 -5.90 3.78
CA LEU A 127 27.16 -5.73 4.31
C LEU A 127 28.10 -4.89 3.42
N VAL A 128 27.86 -4.89 2.11
CA VAL A 128 28.67 -4.12 1.14
C VAL A 128 28.62 -2.62 1.38
N TRP A 129 27.59 -2.12 2.04
CA TRP A 129 27.43 -0.71 2.33
C TRP A 129 28.26 -0.22 3.52
N LYS A 130 29.06 -1.08 4.17
CA LYS A 130 29.82 -0.74 5.40
C LYS A 130 30.55 0.60 5.31
N TYR A 131 31.42 0.76 4.33
CA TYR A 131 32.28 1.94 4.21
C TYR A 131 31.50 3.16 3.69
N ILE A 132 30.65 2.94 2.68
CA ILE A 132 29.79 3.99 2.11
C ILE A 132 28.85 4.59 3.15
N THR A 133 28.36 3.78 4.09
CA THR A 133 27.53 4.27 5.20
C THR A 133 28.29 5.27 6.07
N GLY A 134 29.57 5.00 6.36
CA GLY A 134 30.43 5.90 7.13
C GLY A 134 30.62 7.24 6.42
N ASP A 135 31.03 7.19 5.15
CA ASP A 135 31.27 8.41 4.35
C ASP A 135 30.01 9.29 4.24
N LEU A 136 28.84 8.68 4.09
CA LEU A 136 27.56 9.40 4.05
C LEU A 136 27.18 9.99 5.41
N VAL A 137 27.39 9.24 6.50
CA VAL A 137 27.13 9.75 7.85
C VAL A 137 28.05 10.93 8.17
N ASP A 138 29.33 10.83 7.82
CA ASP A 138 30.33 11.89 8.01
C ASP A 138 30.01 13.15 7.17
N ALA A 139 29.38 12.96 6.00
CA ALA A 139 28.86 14.04 5.17
C ALA A 139 27.52 14.62 5.68
N GLY A 140 26.98 14.15 6.81
CA GLY A 140 25.77 14.67 7.45
C GLY A 140 24.46 14.04 6.99
N PHE A 141 24.50 12.91 6.27
CA PHE A 141 23.29 12.19 5.85
C PHE A 141 22.76 11.28 6.95
N ARG A 142 21.42 11.10 6.97
CA ARG A 142 20.72 10.10 7.77
C ARG A 142 20.50 8.86 6.90
N VAL A 143 21.26 7.81 7.15
CA VAL A 143 21.33 6.63 6.28
C VAL A 143 20.47 5.51 6.84
N LEU A 144 19.50 5.06 6.03
CA LEU A 144 18.78 3.81 6.22
C LEU A 144 19.41 2.73 5.35
N ARG A 145 19.74 1.59 5.94
CA ARG A 145 20.24 0.41 5.23
C ARG A 145 19.45 -0.82 5.65
N LEU A 146 19.18 -1.67 4.66
CA LEU A 146 18.43 -2.92 4.74
C LEU A 146 19.41 -4.03 4.43
#